data_AF-A0AA42K1G2-F1
#
_entry.id   AF-A0AA42K1G2-F1
#
_cell.length_a   1.000
_cell.length_b   1.000
_cell.length_c   1.000
_cell.angle_alpha   90.00
_cell.angle_beta   90.00
_cell.angle_gamma   90.00
#
_symmetry.space_group_name_H-M   'P 1'
#
loop_
_entity.id
_entity.type
_entity.pdbx_description
1 polymer ?
#
loop_
_entity_poly.entity_id
_entity_poly.type
_entity_poly.pdbx_seq_one_letter_code
_entity_poly.pdbx_strand_id
1 'polypeptide(L)'
;MSAIAYIEARTEAGRSLGEYPYAKAFFREFTGKAGITSAHVRQVDPAYNPSYRGEATKTDYIRAIDTIIESRGKTWIIPLSKAVITAMFPAVQSGEHQRISHREKIATARSARREQKQKREEMSASENAQSAAWVGLQFCLPGEHKAWLAHWRDELEMAGVSDWELRNILVRWWGAFWIASAPTDWRWCDTLYDLLNELDYVISTSSERDLCLCRSALPLALPA
;
A
#
# COMPACT_ATOMS: atom_id res chain seq x y z
N MET A 1 29.52 -26.41 -13.74
CA MET A 1 29.89 -25.79 -12.44
C MET A 1 31.11 -26.49 -11.80
N SER A 2 31.86 -27.32 -12.54
CA SER A 2 33.05 -27.97 -11.97
C SER A 2 34.28 -27.05 -11.94
N ALA A 3 34.36 -26.09 -12.87
CA ALA A 3 35.50 -25.20 -13.04
C ALA A 3 35.83 -24.32 -11.82
N ILE A 4 34.81 -23.77 -11.13
CA ILE A 4 35.00 -22.93 -9.92
C ILE A 4 35.55 -23.80 -8.79
N ALA A 5 34.88 -24.90 -8.47
CA ALA A 5 35.29 -25.83 -7.42
C ALA A 5 36.70 -26.39 -7.67
N TYR A 6 37.05 -26.66 -8.94
CA TYR A 6 38.39 -27.12 -9.31
C TYR A 6 39.49 -26.07 -9.00
N ILE A 7 39.21 -24.78 -9.26
CA ILE A 7 40.17 -23.71 -8.98
C ILE A 7 40.25 -23.44 -7.46
N GLU A 8 39.11 -23.44 -6.76
CA GLU A 8 39.06 -23.26 -5.31
C GLU A 8 39.83 -24.37 -4.56
N ALA A 9 39.63 -25.64 -4.93
CA ALA A 9 40.40 -26.76 -4.35
C ALA A 9 41.91 -26.64 -4.62
N ARG A 10 42.29 -26.07 -5.77
CA ARG A 10 43.68 -25.85 -6.15
C ARG A 10 44.30 -24.69 -5.34
N THR A 11 43.54 -23.64 -5.06
CA THR A 11 43.97 -22.55 -4.18
C THR A 11 44.11 -23.01 -2.73
N GLU A 12 43.16 -23.81 -2.23
CA GLU A 12 43.21 -24.38 -0.87
C GLU A 12 44.43 -25.30 -0.69
N ALA A 13 44.83 -26.01 -1.74
CA ALA A 13 46.06 -26.80 -1.77
C ALA A 13 47.36 -25.97 -1.86
N GLY A 14 47.28 -24.64 -1.77
CA GLY A 14 48.44 -23.73 -1.77
C GLY A 14 49.17 -23.62 -3.11
N ARG A 15 48.53 -24.02 -4.22
CA ARG A 15 49.18 -23.97 -5.54
C ARG A 15 49.01 -22.60 -6.18
N SER A 16 50.08 -22.10 -6.79
CA SER A 16 50.03 -20.88 -7.60
C SER A 16 49.05 -21.03 -8.78
N LEU A 17 48.22 -20.01 -8.96
CA LEU A 17 47.30 -19.86 -10.08
C LEU A 17 48.00 -19.12 -11.22
N GLY A 18 47.84 -19.64 -12.45
CA GLY A 18 48.31 -18.92 -13.63
C GLY A 18 47.35 -17.79 -14.03
N GLU A 19 47.73 -17.00 -15.03
CA GLU A 19 46.89 -15.92 -15.56
C GLU A 19 45.53 -16.44 -16.06
N TYR A 20 44.44 -15.78 -15.68
CA TYR A 20 43.04 -16.14 -15.96
C TYR A 20 42.68 -17.61 -15.63
N PRO A 21 42.79 -18.02 -14.36
CA PRO A 21 42.66 -19.42 -13.95
C PRO A 21 41.22 -19.94 -14.11
N TYR A 22 40.21 -19.12 -13.84
CA TYR A 22 38.80 -19.49 -13.91
C TYR A 22 38.32 -19.61 -15.35
N ALA A 23 38.70 -18.65 -16.22
CA ALA A 23 38.39 -18.71 -17.64
C ALA A 23 39.04 -19.93 -18.30
N LYS A 24 40.30 -20.24 -17.98
CA LYS A 24 40.98 -21.44 -18.50
C LYS A 24 40.30 -22.73 -18.04
N ALA A 25 39.91 -22.82 -16.77
CA ALA A 25 39.17 -23.98 -16.26
C ALA A 25 37.81 -24.13 -16.97
N PHE A 26 37.10 -23.01 -17.17
CA PHE A 26 35.83 -22.98 -17.88
C PHE A 26 35.97 -23.42 -19.34
N PHE A 27 36.88 -22.83 -20.11
CA PHE A 27 37.07 -23.22 -21.51
C PHE A 27 37.56 -24.66 -21.66
N ARG A 28 38.33 -25.18 -20.69
CA ARG A 28 38.73 -26.58 -20.66
C ARG A 28 37.54 -27.51 -20.42
N GLU A 29 36.61 -27.16 -19.53
CA GLU A 29 35.35 -27.90 -19.33
C GLU A 29 34.43 -27.78 -20.55
N PHE A 30 34.37 -26.60 -21.18
CA PHE A 30 33.49 -26.31 -22.31
C PHE A 30 33.96 -26.95 -23.64
N THR A 31 35.27 -26.99 -23.89
CA THR A 31 35.84 -27.44 -25.19
C THR A 31 36.63 -28.75 -25.10
N GLY A 32 36.94 -29.23 -23.90
CA GLY A 32 37.83 -30.36 -23.67
C GLY A 32 39.31 -30.09 -23.99
N LYS A 33 39.67 -28.88 -24.46
CA LYS A 33 41.02 -28.52 -24.90
C LYS A 33 41.67 -27.53 -23.95
N ALA A 34 42.99 -27.58 -23.84
CA ALA A 34 43.76 -26.64 -23.03
C ALA A 34 43.91 -25.23 -23.67
N GLY A 35 43.80 -25.14 -25.00
CA GLY A 35 44.00 -23.90 -25.76
C GLY A 35 42.70 -23.13 -26.02
N ILE A 36 42.71 -21.82 -25.76
CA ILE A 36 41.58 -20.91 -26.04
C ILE A 36 41.79 -20.23 -27.40
N THR A 37 40.94 -20.60 -28.37
CA THR A 37 40.90 -20.00 -29.71
C THR A 37 39.85 -18.90 -29.79
N SER A 38 39.95 -18.01 -30.78
CA SER A 38 38.93 -16.98 -31.02
C SER A 38 37.56 -17.57 -31.35
N ALA A 39 37.51 -18.76 -31.95
CA ALA A 39 36.26 -19.48 -32.19
C ALA A 39 35.56 -19.89 -30.88
N HIS A 40 36.33 -20.33 -29.88
CA HIS A 40 35.77 -20.68 -28.56
C HIS A 40 35.16 -19.46 -27.86
N VAL A 41 35.81 -18.30 -27.94
CA VAL A 41 35.27 -17.06 -27.37
C VAL A 41 33.97 -16.66 -28.07
N ARG A 42 33.91 -16.78 -29.40
CA ARG A 42 32.71 -16.47 -30.19
C ARG A 42 31.53 -17.41 -29.92
N GLN A 43 31.80 -18.65 -29.48
CA GLN A 43 30.74 -19.57 -29.05
C GLN A 43 30.10 -19.14 -27.73
N VAL A 44 30.86 -18.50 -26.84
CA VAL A 44 30.37 -18.01 -25.54
C VAL A 44 29.67 -16.67 -25.70
N ASP A 45 30.28 -15.76 -26.45
CA ASP A 45 29.69 -14.46 -26.79
C ASP A 45 29.69 -14.25 -28.31
N PRO A 46 28.54 -14.42 -28.99
CA PRO A 46 28.43 -14.20 -30.42
C PRO A 46 28.76 -12.77 -30.86
N ALA A 47 28.76 -11.80 -29.94
CA ALA A 47 29.14 -10.42 -30.23
C ALA A 47 30.64 -10.26 -30.50
N TYR A 48 31.47 -11.22 -30.07
CA TYR A 48 32.91 -11.19 -30.36
C TYR A 48 33.20 -11.48 -31.84
N ASN A 49 33.80 -10.51 -32.53
CA ASN A 49 34.27 -10.69 -33.90
C ASN A 49 35.78 -10.39 -34.03
N PRO A 50 36.61 -11.41 -34.32
CA PRO A 50 38.06 -11.22 -34.45
C PRO A 50 38.49 -10.41 -35.68
N SER A 51 37.58 -10.16 -36.64
CA SER A 51 37.90 -9.45 -37.88
C SER A 51 37.81 -7.93 -37.77
N TYR A 52 37.16 -7.39 -36.74
CA TYR A 52 37.08 -5.93 -36.52
C TYR A 52 38.33 -5.42 -35.82
N ARG A 53 39.13 -4.60 -36.52
CA ARG A 53 40.27 -3.89 -35.91
C ARG A 53 39.76 -2.74 -35.05
N GLY A 54 40.20 -2.66 -33.79
CA GLY A 54 39.87 -1.58 -32.85
C GLY A 54 38.88 -1.99 -31.76
N GLU A 55 38.27 -3.17 -31.85
CA GLU A 55 37.43 -3.74 -30.79
C GLU A 55 38.26 -4.49 -29.74
N ALA A 56 37.58 -4.87 -28.64
CA ALA A 56 38.19 -5.60 -27.54
C ALA A 56 38.83 -6.91 -28.00
N THR A 57 40.04 -7.16 -27.50
CA THR A 57 40.85 -8.29 -27.92
C THR A 57 40.34 -9.60 -27.32
N LYS A 58 40.81 -10.74 -27.87
CA LYS A 58 40.53 -12.07 -27.29
C LYS A 58 40.87 -12.13 -25.80
N THR A 59 41.97 -11.49 -25.40
CA THR A 59 42.44 -11.44 -24.01
C THR A 59 41.51 -10.62 -23.12
N ASP A 60 40.87 -9.57 -23.64
CA ASP A 60 39.90 -8.77 -22.88
C ASP A 60 38.63 -9.57 -22.60
N TYR A 61 38.14 -10.35 -23.58
CA TYR A 61 37.04 -11.28 -23.36
C TYR A 61 37.40 -12.37 -22.35
N ILE A 62 38.61 -12.94 -22.44
CA ILE A 62 39.07 -13.95 -21.46
C ILE A 62 39.11 -13.34 -20.06
N ARG A 63 39.61 -12.11 -19.89
CA ARG A 63 39.62 -11.40 -18.61
C ARG A 63 38.21 -11.14 -18.09
N ALA A 64 37.29 -10.71 -18.95
CA ALA A 64 35.90 -10.47 -18.56
C ALA A 64 35.21 -11.77 -18.10
N ILE A 65 35.44 -12.88 -18.82
CA ILE A 65 34.94 -14.22 -18.44
C ILE A 65 35.58 -14.69 -17.12
N ASP A 66 36.86 -14.44 -16.92
CA ASP A 66 37.55 -14.83 -15.69
C ASP A 66 36.94 -14.10 -14.48
N THR A 67 36.78 -12.78 -14.61
CA THR A 67 36.27 -11.93 -13.53
C THR A 67 34.82 -12.24 -13.19
N ILE A 68 33.99 -12.56 -14.19
CA ILE A 68 32.59 -12.89 -13.93
C ILE A 68 32.44 -14.26 -13.26
N ILE A 69 33.30 -15.22 -13.61
CA ILE A 69 33.30 -16.55 -12.97
C ILE A 69 33.84 -16.45 -11.55
N GLU A 70 34.92 -15.72 -11.34
CA GLU A 70 35.47 -15.44 -10.01
C GLU A 70 34.44 -14.78 -9.10
N SER A 71 33.74 -13.76 -9.59
CA SER A 71 32.69 -13.07 -8.85
C SER A 71 31.35 -13.83 -8.78
N ARG A 72 31.27 -15.03 -9.37
CA ARG A 72 30.06 -15.86 -9.46
C ARG A 72 28.87 -15.10 -10.07
N GLY A 73 29.12 -14.25 -11.06
CA GLY A 73 28.11 -13.46 -11.76
C GLY A 73 27.76 -12.11 -11.11
N LYS A 74 28.47 -11.70 -10.04
CA LYS A 74 28.22 -10.41 -9.35
C LYS A 74 28.87 -9.22 -10.03
N THR A 75 30.07 -9.40 -10.59
CA THR A 75 30.86 -8.32 -11.20
C THR A 75 30.90 -8.52 -12.69
N TRP A 76 30.46 -7.51 -13.43
CA TRP A 76 30.47 -7.50 -14.89
C TRP A 76 31.48 -6.49 -15.41
N ILE A 77 32.25 -6.89 -16.42
CA ILE A 77 33.23 -6.05 -17.11
C ILE A 77 33.01 -6.17 -18.62
N ILE A 78 33.07 -5.04 -19.32
CA ILE A 78 33.07 -4.93 -20.79
C ILE A 78 34.32 -5.68 -21.31
N PRO A 79 34.23 -6.49 -22.38
CA PRO A 79 33.25 -6.41 -23.48
C PRO A 79 32.12 -7.45 -23.45
N LEU A 80 31.98 -8.24 -22.39
CA LEU A 80 31.00 -9.34 -22.38
C LEU A 80 29.56 -8.82 -22.42
N SER A 81 28.68 -9.44 -23.21
CA SER A 81 27.26 -9.08 -23.24
C SER A 81 26.52 -9.48 -21.96
N LYS A 82 25.56 -8.65 -21.50
CA LYS A 82 24.69 -8.94 -20.34
C LYS A 82 23.83 -10.20 -20.53
N ALA A 83 23.54 -10.58 -21.78
CA ALA A 83 22.84 -11.81 -22.10
C ALA A 83 23.65 -13.06 -21.71
N VAL A 84 24.98 -13.03 -21.96
CA VAL A 84 25.89 -14.12 -21.61
C VAL A 84 25.95 -14.30 -20.09
N ILE A 85 25.95 -13.20 -19.33
CA ILE A 85 25.91 -13.23 -17.86
C ILE A 85 24.66 -13.93 -17.35
N THR A 86 23.51 -13.52 -17.89
CA THR A 86 22.20 -14.09 -17.51
C THR A 86 22.16 -15.58 -17.82
N ALA A 87 22.75 -16.01 -18.94
CA ALA A 87 22.84 -17.41 -19.31
C ALA A 87 23.80 -18.21 -18.41
N MET A 88 24.96 -17.64 -18.03
CA MET A 88 25.94 -18.31 -17.18
C MET A 88 25.52 -18.36 -15.71
N PHE A 89 24.84 -17.32 -15.21
CA PHE A 89 24.46 -17.16 -13.80
C PHE A 89 22.97 -16.76 -13.64
N PRO A 90 22.02 -17.61 -14.04
CA PRO A 90 20.59 -17.27 -13.98
C PRO A 90 20.11 -17.02 -12.55
N ALA A 91 20.65 -17.76 -11.57
CA ALA A 91 20.28 -17.64 -10.16
C ALA A 91 20.55 -16.24 -9.57
N VAL A 92 21.59 -15.54 -10.05
CA VAL A 92 21.92 -14.18 -9.59
C VAL A 92 20.86 -13.19 -10.04
N GLN A 93 20.43 -13.30 -11.31
CA GLN A 93 19.35 -12.48 -11.85
C GLN A 93 18.02 -12.81 -11.18
N SER A 94 17.67 -14.09 -11.02
CA SER A 94 16.44 -14.49 -10.34
C SER A 94 16.38 -14.00 -8.90
N GLY A 95 17.49 -14.08 -8.16
CA GLY A 95 17.58 -13.58 -6.79
C GLY A 95 17.42 -12.06 -6.69
N GLU A 96 18.00 -11.30 -7.61
CA GLU A 96 17.84 -9.84 -7.61
C GLU A 96 16.41 -9.43 -7.97
N HIS A 97 15.80 -10.04 -8.99
CA HIS A 97 14.40 -9.81 -9.32
C HIS A 97 13.46 -10.16 -8.16
N GLN A 98 13.71 -11.28 -7.46
CA GLN A 98 12.95 -11.65 -6.26
C GLN A 98 13.09 -10.61 -5.15
N ARG A 99 14.30 -10.08 -4.91
CA ARG A 99 14.53 -9.03 -3.91
C ARG A 99 13.81 -7.74 -4.26
N ILE A 100 13.87 -7.31 -5.52
CA ILE A 100 13.16 -6.12 -6.02
C ILE A 100 11.65 -6.32 -5.83
N SER A 101 11.10 -7.42 -6.33
CA SER A 101 9.67 -7.73 -6.20
C SER A 101 9.23 -7.81 -4.73
N HIS A 102 10.05 -8.40 -3.87
CA HIS A 102 9.76 -8.46 -2.44
C HIS A 102 9.78 -7.08 -1.77
N ARG A 103 10.74 -6.21 -2.13
CA ARG A 103 10.78 -4.82 -1.65
C ARG A 103 9.54 -4.04 -2.09
N GLU A 104 9.12 -4.19 -3.34
CA GLU A 104 7.89 -3.58 -3.87
C GLU A 104 6.66 -4.06 -3.11
N LYS A 105 6.51 -5.37 -2.91
CA LYS A 105 5.41 -5.96 -2.11
C LYS A 105 5.38 -5.42 -0.68
N ILE A 106 6.54 -5.25 -0.05
CA ILE A 106 6.62 -4.64 1.29
C ILE A 106 6.19 -3.17 1.25
N ALA A 107 6.64 -2.41 0.24
CA ALA A 107 6.30 -1.00 0.11
C ALA A 107 4.78 -0.80 -0.09
N THR A 108 4.17 -1.57 -0.98
CA THR A 108 2.72 -1.52 -1.24
C THR A 108 1.90 -1.99 -0.04
N ALA A 109 2.33 -3.06 0.65
CA ALA A 109 1.66 -3.50 1.88
C ALA A 109 1.75 -2.44 2.99
N ARG A 110 2.87 -1.70 3.08
CA ARG A 110 3.02 -0.61 4.04
C ARG A 110 2.13 0.58 3.72
N SER A 111 2.01 0.99 2.45
CA SER A 111 1.11 2.08 2.06
C SER A 111 -0.35 1.70 2.33
N ALA A 112 -0.77 0.50 1.92
CA ALA A 112 -2.12 0.00 2.17
C ALA A 112 -2.47 -0.05 3.67
N ARG A 113 -1.54 -0.48 4.53
CA ARG A 113 -1.74 -0.45 6.00
C ARG A 113 -1.88 0.97 6.55
N ARG A 114 -1.15 1.94 6.02
CA ARG A 114 -1.26 3.34 6.43
C ARG A 114 -2.61 3.93 6.04
N GLU A 115 -3.03 3.73 4.79
CA GLU A 115 -4.34 4.17 4.31
C GLU A 115 -5.48 3.52 5.12
N GLN A 116 -5.39 2.22 5.39
CA GLN A 116 -6.40 1.54 6.20
C GLN A 116 -6.44 2.07 7.64
N LYS A 117 -5.27 2.40 8.22
CA LYS A 117 -5.20 2.99 9.56
C LYS A 117 -5.86 4.37 9.57
N GLN A 118 -5.54 5.24 8.62
CA GLN A 118 -6.14 6.57 8.51
C GLN A 118 -7.67 6.49 8.38
N LYS A 119 -8.17 5.64 7.47
CA LYS A 119 -9.62 5.44 7.32
C LYS A 119 -10.30 4.97 8.61
N ARG A 120 -9.65 4.08 9.38
CA ARG A 120 -10.19 3.62 10.67
C ARG A 120 -10.20 4.73 11.72
N GLU A 121 -9.16 5.55 11.75
CA GLU A 121 -9.09 6.70 12.66
C GLU A 121 -10.15 7.75 12.30
N GLU A 122 -10.35 8.03 11.01
CA GLU A 122 -11.42 8.91 10.51
C GLU A 122 -12.82 8.37 10.84
N MET A 123 -13.09 7.09 10.57
CA MET A 123 -14.37 6.47 10.92
C MET A 123 -14.62 6.48 12.43
N SER A 124 -13.61 6.15 13.24
CA SER A 124 -13.75 6.18 14.70
C SER A 124 -13.97 7.60 15.23
N ALA A 125 -13.29 8.61 14.66
CA ALA A 125 -13.53 10.00 15.02
C ALA A 125 -14.97 10.43 14.71
N SER A 126 -15.48 10.06 13.52
CA SER A 126 -16.86 10.31 13.12
C SER A 126 -17.87 9.62 14.05
N GLU A 127 -17.69 8.33 14.32
CA GLU A 127 -18.55 7.55 15.23
C GLU A 127 -18.55 8.13 16.66
N ASN A 128 -17.39 8.53 17.16
CA ASN A 128 -17.26 9.13 18.49
C ASN A 128 -17.95 10.49 18.56
N ALA A 129 -17.78 11.35 17.56
CA ALA A 129 -18.43 12.66 17.48
C ALA A 129 -19.95 12.51 17.37
N GLN A 130 -20.43 11.61 16.52
CA GLN A 130 -21.86 11.28 16.41
C GLN A 130 -22.42 10.75 17.73
N SER A 131 -21.68 9.88 18.43
CA SER A 131 -22.09 9.34 19.72
C SER A 131 -22.18 10.42 20.80
N ALA A 132 -21.19 11.32 20.87
CA ALA A 132 -21.19 12.43 21.82
C ALA A 132 -22.35 13.40 21.54
N ALA A 133 -22.52 13.77 20.27
CA ALA A 133 -23.61 14.64 19.83
C ALA A 133 -24.98 14.00 20.11
N TRP A 134 -25.13 12.70 19.83
CA TRP A 134 -26.33 11.93 20.16
C TRP A 134 -26.64 12.00 21.65
N VAL A 135 -25.67 11.71 22.52
CA VAL A 135 -25.86 11.80 23.98
C VAL A 135 -26.31 13.21 24.37
N GLY A 136 -25.70 14.27 23.82
CA GLY A 136 -26.16 15.64 24.04
C GLY A 136 -27.61 15.87 23.60
N LEU A 137 -27.98 15.35 22.42
CA LEU A 137 -29.31 15.47 21.85
C LEU A 137 -30.38 14.76 22.70
N GLN A 138 -30.03 13.63 23.32
CA GLN A 138 -30.94 12.90 24.21
C GLN A 138 -31.42 13.74 25.40
N PHE A 139 -30.67 14.77 25.80
CA PHE A 139 -31.05 15.68 26.88
C PHE A 139 -31.66 17.00 26.39
N CYS A 140 -31.74 17.22 25.07
CA CYS A 140 -32.32 18.43 24.50
C CYS A 140 -33.85 18.42 24.56
N LEU A 141 -34.41 19.57 24.92
CA LEU A 141 -35.85 19.77 24.94
C LEU A 141 -36.38 20.03 23.51
N PRO A 142 -37.62 19.63 23.20
CA PRO A 142 -38.32 20.10 22.00
C PRO A 142 -38.33 21.63 21.94
N GLY A 143 -37.64 22.20 20.95
CA GLY A 143 -37.48 23.65 20.73
C GLY A 143 -36.02 24.13 20.82
N GLU A 144 -35.14 23.32 21.42
CA GLU A 144 -33.71 23.65 21.54
C GLU A 144 -32.85 22.96 20.48
N HIS A 145 -33.49 22.23 19.55
CA HIS A 145 -32.81 21.44 18.52
C HIS A 145 -31.93 22.29 17.58
N LYS A 146 -32.32 23.54 17.28
CA LYS A 146 -31.49 24.50 16.53
C LYS A 146 -30.28 24.99 17.32
N ALA A 147 -30.41 25.15 18.64
CA ALA A 147 -29.30 25.54 19.52
C ALA A 147 -28.31 24.38 19.69
N TRP A 148 -28.80 23.15 19.83
CA TRP A 148 -27.99 21.94 19.79
C TRP A 148 -27.22 21.84 18.47
N LEU A 149 -27.90 22.03 17.33
CA LEU A 149 -27.26 21.97 16.03
C LEU A 149 -26.17 23.04 15.91
N ALA A 150 -26.44 24.28 16.32
CA ALA A 150 -25.44 25.35 16.29
C ALA A 150 -24.21 25.05 17.15
N HIS A 151 -24.36 24.33 18.26
CA HIS A 151 -23.25 23.93 19.13
C HIS A 151 -22.41 22.80 18.53
N TRP A 152 -23.05 21.77 17.96
CA TRP A 152 -22.39 20.57 17.48
C TRP A 152 -22.00 20.60 15.99
N ARG A 153 -22.51 21.56 15.21
CA ARG A 153 -22.28 21.63 13.76
C ARG A 153 -20.81 21.62 13.41
N ASP A 154 -20.02 22.51 14.00
CA ASP A 154 -18.61 22.65 13.65
C ASP A 154 -17.81 21.37 13.99
N GLU A 155 -18.12 20.70 15.12
CA GLU A 155 -17.49 19.43 15.50
C GLU A 155 -17.88 18.26 14.59
N LEU A 156 -19.14 18.19 14.17
CA LEU A 156 -19.65 17.15 13.29
C LEU A 156 -19.18 17.36 11.83
N GLU A 157 -19.10 18.60 11.36
CA GLU A 157 -18.52 18.95 10.07
C GLU A 157 -17.02 18.60 10.03
N MET A 158 -16.27 18.93 11.08
CA MET A 158 -14.85 18.55 11.21
C MET A 158 -14.65 17.02 11.24
N ALA A 159 -15.61 16.28 11.79
CA ALA A 159 -15.61 14.82 11.81
C ALA A 159 -16.13 14.18 10.50
N GLY A 160 -16.49 14.99 9.50
CA GLY A 160 -16.93 14.53 8.18
C GLY A 160 -18.36 14.00 8.15
N VAL A 161 -19.19 14.35 9.13
CA VAL A 161 -20.61 13.95 9.17
C VAL A 161 -21.40 14.78 8.15
N SER A 162 -22.18 14.10 7.34
CA SER A 162 -23.01 14.72 6.30
C SER A 162 -24.34 15.26 6.85
N ASP A 163 -24.92 16.25 6.18
CA ASP A 163 -26.26 16.77 6.50
C ASP A 163 -27.34 15.68 6.54
N TRP A 164 -27.18 14.62 5.73
CA TRP A 164 -28.08 13.47 5.73
C TRP A 164 -27.98 12.64 7.02
N GLU A 165 -26.77 12.43 7.54
CA GLU A 165 -26.55 11.75 8.83
C GLU A 165 -27.07 12.60 9.99
N LEU A 166 -26.84 13.91 9.98
CA LEU A 166 -27.40 14.86 10.96
C LEU A 166 -28.93 14.82 10.95
N ARG A 167 -29.53 14.84 9.75
CA ARG A 167 -30.98 14.70 9.58
C ARG A 167 -31.48 13.39 10.19
N ASN A 168 -30.81 12.26 9.94
CA ASN A 168 -31.23 10.96 10.49
C ASN A 168 -31.15 10.90 12.01
N ILE A 169 -30.10 11.50 12.59
CA ILE A 169 -29.96 11.64 14.04
C ILE A 169 -31.17 12.42 14.62
N LEU A 170 -31.52 13.56 14.01
CA LEU A 170 -32.64 14.38 14.44
C LEU A 170 -34.01 13.70 14.22
N VAL A 171 -34.19 12.98 13.11
CA VAL A 171 -35.38 12.17 12.83
C VAL A 171 -35.58 11.09 13.90
N ARG A 172 -34.49 10.39 14.29
CA ARG A 172 -34.54 9.35 15.33
C ARG A 172 -34.89 9.94 16.70
N TRP A 173 -34.28 11.07 17.05
CA TRP A 173 -34.57 11.78 18.29
C TRP A 173 -36.02 12.29 18.31
N TRP A 174 -36.47 12.94 17.24
CA TRP A 174 -37.80 13.51 17.15
C TRP A 174 -38.89 12.44 17.20
N GLY A 175 -38.67 11.32 16.51
CA GLY A 175 -39.58 10.17 16.50
C GLY A 175 -39.81 9.52 17.87
N ALA A 176 -39.00 9.84 18.89
CA ALA A 176 -39.20 9.37 20.26
C ALA A 176 -40.26 10.17 21.03
N PHE A 177 -40.60 11.38 20.59
CA PHE A 177 -41.62 12.19 21.25
C PHE A 177 -43.02 11.84 20.76
N TRP A 178 -43.97 11.81 21.69
CA TRP A 178 -45.36 11.52 21.38
C TRP A 178 -45.98 12.60 20.47
N ILE A 179 -45.56 13.86 20.61
CA ILE A 179 -45.98 14.99 19.76
C ILE A 179 -45.65 14.73 18.28
N ALA A 180 -44.57 13.98 17.99
CA ALA A 180 -44.18 13.62 16.63
C ALA A 180 -45.06 12.53 15.98
N SER A 181 -45.99 11.95 16.74
CA SER A 181 -46.85 10.85 16.26
C SER A 181 -48.12 11.33 15.53
N ALA A 182 -48.59 12.55 15.81
CA ALA A 182 -49.82 13.10 15.22
C ALA A 182 -49.61 13.71 13.82
N PRO A 183 -48.63 14.62 13.61
CA PRO A 183 -48.18 15.03 12.29
C PRO A 183 -47.06 14.10 11.80
N THR A 184 -47.14 13.59 10.56
CA THR A 184 -46.10 12.73 9.96
C THR A 184 -45.34 13.39 8.81
N ASP A 185 -45.65 14.63 8.49
CA ASP A 185 -45.10 15.38 7.35
C ASP A 185 -43.57 15.55 7.46
N TRP A 186 -43.06 15.68 8.70
CA TRP A 186 -41.62 15.75 8.99
C TRP A 186 -40.82 14.51 8.52
N ARG A 187 -41.46 13.35 8.30
CA ARG A 187 -40.79 12.15 7.77
C ARG A 187 -40.43 12.27 6.29
N TRP A 188 -41.15 13.13 5.57
CA TRP A 188 -41.00 13.37 4.14
C TRP A 188 -40.12 14.59 3.83
N CYS A 189 -39.58 15.27 4.85
CA CYS A 189 -38.60 16.33 4.65
C CYS A 189 -37.31 15.76 4.06
N ASP A 190 -36.93 16.13 2.85
CA ASP A 190 -35.71 15.63 2.23
C ASP A 190 -34.44 16.36 2.71
N THR A 191 -34.57 17.61 3.15
CA THR A 191 -33.44 18.41 3.62
C THR A 191 -33.45 18.56 5.15
N LEU A 192 -32.26 18.80 5.71
CA LEU A 192 -32.11 19.14 7.13
C LEU A 192 -32.87 20.43 7.47
N TYR A 193 -32.86 21.42 6.57
CA TYR A 193 -33.55 22.70 6.77
C TYR A 193 -35.08 22.53 6.86
N ASP A 194 -35.67 21.75 5.95
CA ASP A 194 -37.11 21.48 5.95
C ASP A 194 -37.51 20.76 7.24
N LEU A 195 -36.71 19.76 7.66
CA LEU A 195 -36.93 19.07 8.91
C LEU A 195 -36.96 20.05 10.09
N LEU A 196 -35.94 20.90 10.23
CA LEU A 196 -35.86 21.87 11.33
C LEU A 196 -37.06 22.83 11.37
N ASN A 197 -37.57 23.24 10.21
CA ASN A 197 -38.74 24.12 10.15
C ASN A 197 -40.03 23.39 10.51
N GLU A 198 -40.20 22.14 10.07
CA GLU A 198 -41.33 21.30 10.47
C GLU A 198 -41.33 21.03 11.97
N LEU A 199 -40.15 20.79 12.56
CA LEU A 199 -40.02 20.65 14.02
C LEU A 199 -40.53 21.91 14.74
N ASP A 200 -40.06 23.09 14.34
CA ASP A 200 -40.51 24.36 14.91
C ASP A 200 -42.01 24.60 14.70
N TYR A 201 -42.54 24.26 13.53
CA TYR A 201 -43.96 24.38 13.22
C TYR A 201 -44.81 23.52 14.17
N VAL A 202 -44.43 22.24 14.33
CA VAL A 202 -45.14 21.31 15.23
C VAL A 202 -45.04 21.77 16.68
N ILE A 203 -43.88 22.27 17.11
CA ILE A 203 -43.71 22.80 18.48
C ILE A 203 -44.58 24.04 18.69
N SER A 204 -44.66 24.94 17.71
CA SER A 204 -45.44 26.18 17.81
C SER A 204 -46.96 25.96 17.82
N THR A 205 -47.42 24.86 17.23
CA THR A 205 -48.85 24.48 17.14
C THR A 205 -49.29 23.53 18.25
N SER A 206 -48.34 22.97 19.01
CA SER A 206 -48.61 22.06 20.12
C SER A 206 -49.11 22.78 21.36
N SER A 207 -49.94 22.10 22.17
CA SER A 207 -50.42 22.68 23.42
C SER A 207 -49.34 22.68 24.50
N GLU A 208 -49.41 23.62 25.45
CA GLU A 208 -48.43 23.73 26.54
C GLU A 208 -48.39 22.47 27.41
N ARG A 209 -49.54 21.80 27.59
CA ARG A 209 -49.62 20.51 28.30
C ARG A 209 -48.79 19.44 27.60
N ASP A 210 -48.80 19.45 26.28
CA ASP A 210 -48.14 18.42 25.48
C ASP A 210 -46.62 18.58 25.52
N LEU A 211 -46.18 19.83 25.45
CA LEU A 211 -44.79 20.19 25.64
C LEU A 211 -44.31 19.81 27.05
N CYS A 212 -45.09 20.06 28.11
CA CYS A 212 -44.77 19.63 29.47
C CYS A 212 -44.63 18.10 29.60
N LEU A 213 -45.47 17.33 28.92
CA LEU A 213 -45.38 15.87 28.88
C LEU A 213 -44.10 15.40 28.16
N CYS A 214 -43.69 16.06 27.08
CA CYS A 214 -42.42 15.75 26.41
C CYS A 214 -41.20 16.09 27.29
N ARG A 215 -41.24 17.21 28.03
CA ARG A 215 -40.15 17.61 28.94
C ARG A 215 -39.98 16.63 30.10
N SER A 216 -41.09 16.08 30.60
CA SER A 216 -41.07 15.08 31.68
C SER A 216 -40.73 13.65 31.20
N ALA A 217 -40.78 13.39 29.89
CA ALA A 217 -40.43 12.11 29.30
C ALA A 217 -38.93 11.92 29.01
N LEU A 218 -38.10 12.96 29.14
CA LEU A 218 -36.63 12.87 29.06
C LEU A 218 -36.08 12.31 30.40
N PRO A 219 -35.32 11.20 30.49
CA PRO A 219 -34.73 10.32 29.46
C PRO A 219 -35.36 8.89 29.44
N LEU A 220 -36.67 8.76 29.67
CA LEU A 220 -37.37 7.46 29.74
C LEU A 220 -37.87 6.95 28.37
N ALA A 221 -37.79 7.77 27.32
CA ALA A 221 -38.42 7.50 26.03
C ALA A 221 -37.52 6.92 24.93
N LEU A 222 -36.24 6.61 25.20
CA LEU A 222 -35.32 6.13 24.16
C LEU A 222 -34.89 4.68 24.40
N PRO A 223 -35.20 3.73 23.49
CA PRO A 223 -34.67 2.38 23.59
C PRO A 223 -33.14 2.41 23.44
N ALA A 224 -32.49 1.58 24.27
CA ALA A 224 -31.04 1.31 24.25
C ALA A 224 -30.56 0.83 22.87
#